data_AF-A0A1Y2EGW0-F1
#
_entry.id   AF-A0A1Y2EGW0-F1
#
_cell.length_a   1.000
_cell.length_b   1.000
_cell.length_c   1.000
_cell.angle_alpha   90.00
_cell.angle_beta   90.00
_cell.angle_gamma   90.00
#
_symmetry.space_group_name_H-M   'P 1'
#
loop_
_entity.id
_entity.type
_entity.pdbx_description
1 polymer ?
#
loop_
_entity_poly.entity_id
_entity_poly.type
_entity_poly.pdbx_seq_one_letter_code
_entity_poly.pdbx_strand_id
1 'polypeptide(L)'
;MKNKILTILVLLTSSVVAKDNFFGNIRRAEIFEKTDFVVPKITINLNEDDYNNFFLKYQCERDMNVRYLNKNEDCYDAPWMDYDSIMKKTFSHNLIDQSIITDRKDLDLINKSNKTLSDFETIIYKYSNYTLEKILSTGNELFKIPDYESKQAGLTFDINGYKKEIKIKFIIFLI
;
A
#
# COMPACT_ATOMS: atom_id res chain seq x y z
N MET A 1 -55.32 17.24 -25.14
CA MET A 1 -54.74 17.30 -23.77
C MET A 1 -54.61 15.90 -23.15
N LYS A 2 -53.76 15.00 -23.67
CA LYS A 2 -53.60 13.66 -23.08
C LYS A 2 -52.15 13.15 -22.89
N ASN A 3 -51.14 13.84 -23.45
CA ASN A 3 -49.76 13.30 -23.48
C ASN A 3 -48.74 14.07 -22.63
N LYS A 4 -49.17 14.99 -21.75
CA LYS A 4 -48.23 15.80 -20.92
C LYS A 4 -48.07 15.35 -19.47
N ILE A 5 -48.84 14.35 -19.01
CA ILE A 5 -48.78 13.86 -17.61
C ILE A 5 -47.73 12.75 -17.44
N LEU A 6 -47.37 12.04 -18.51
CA LEU A 6 -46.46 10.89 -18.44
C LEU A 6 -44.99 11.29 -18.20
N THR A 7 -44.59 12.51 -18.54
CA THR A 7 -43.19 12.95 -18.48
C THR A 7 -42.74 13.37 -17.08
N ILE A 8 -43.68 13.69 -16.17
CA ILE A 8 -43.36 14.10 -14.79
C ILE A 8 -43.11 12.89 -13.89
N LEU A 9 -43.67 11.71 -14.23
CA LEU A 9 -43.49 10.49 -13.42
C LEU A 9 -42.09 9.88 -13.56
N VAL A 10 -41.39 10.12 -14.67
CA VAL A 10 -40.04 9.58 -14.93
C VAL A 10 -38.94 10.40 -14.23
N LEU A 11 -39.20 11.66 -13.89
CA LEU A 11 -38.25 12.52 -13.16
C LEU A 11 -38.19 12.23 -11.64
N LEU A 12 -39.13 11.43 -11.12
CA LEU A 12 -39.20 11.08 -9.68
C LEU A 12 -38.60 9.72 -9.35
N THR A 13 -38.12 8.94 -10.32
CA THR A 13 -37.57 7.59 -10.09
C THR A 13 -36.05 7.52 -10.08
N SER A 14 -35.34 8.61 -10.38
CA SER A 14 -33.86 8.64 -10.43
C SER A 14 -33.18 8.90 -9.08
N SER A 15 -33.93 9.14 -7.99
CA SER A 15 -33.38 9.55 -6.69
C SER A 15 -33.24 8.45 -5.63
N VAL A 16 -33.49 7.16 -5.94
CA VAL A 16 -33.75 6.15 -4.86
C VAL A 16 -32.61 5.15 -4.60
N VAL A 17 -31.56 5.04 -5.42
CA VAL A 17 -30.52 4.02 -5.19
C VAL A 17 -29.12 4.51 -5.55
N ALA A 18 -28.64 5.55 -4.85
CA ALA A 18 -27.21 5.81 -4.79
C ALA A 18 -26.57 4.82 -3.80
N LYS A 19 -26.32 3.59 -4.26
CA LYS A 19 -25.40 2.68 -3.58
C LYS A 19 -23.99 3.15 -3.90
N ASP A 20 -23.21 3.38 -2.86
CA ASP A 20 -21.82 3.77 -2.98
C ASP A 20 -20.95 2.50 -2.90
N ASN A 21 -20.00 2.33 -3.82
CA ASN A 21 -19.04 1.23 -3.77
C ASN A 21 -18.25 1.20 -2.45
N PHE A 22 -18.10 2.34 -1.78
CA PHE A 22 -17.43 2.48 -0.49
C PHE A 22 -18.27 1.93 0.68
N PHE A 23 -19.58 2.20 0.70
CA PHE A 23 -20.50 1.82 1.80
C PHE A 23 -21.31 0.55 1.50
N GLY A 24 -21.09 -0.09 0.35
CA GLY A 24 -21.75 -1.33 -0.05
C GLY A 24 -23.28 -1.18 -0.16
N ASN A 25 -24.01 -1.88 0.70
CA ASN A 25 -25.48 -1.91 0.67
C ASN A 25 -26.15 -0.81 1.52
N ILE A 26 -25.40 0.01 2.24
CA ILE A 26 -25.95 1.06 3.11
C ILE A 26 -26.11 2.36 2.33
N ARG A 27 -27.24 3.05 2.54
CA ARG A 27 -27.47 4.37 1.93
C ARG A 27 -26.64 5.41 2.67
N ARG A 28 -25.81 6.13 1.91
CA ARG A 28 -25.03 7.28 2.42
C ARG A 28 -25.89 8.25 3.25
N ALA A 29 -27.09 8.58 2.76
CA ALA A 29 -28.01 9.49 3.44
C ALA A 29 -28.34 9.08 4.89
N GLU A 30 -28.48 7.77 5.19
CA GLU A 30 -28.81 7.29 6.54
C GLU A 30 -27.67 7.54 7.54
N ILE A 31 -26.42 7.54 7.07
CA ILE A 31 -25.23 7.85 7.89
C ILE A 31 -25.13 9.36 8.13
N PHE A 32 -25.36 10.16 7.09
CA PHE A 32 -25.28 11.63 7.18
C PHE A 32 -26.41 12.22 8.04
N GLU A 33 -27.64 11.73 7.93
CA GLU A 33 -28.76 12.19 8.77
C GLU A 33 -28.49 12.03 10.27
N LYS A 34 -27.76 10.98 10.68
CA LYS A 34 -27.43 10.74 12.08
C LYS A 34 -26.21 11.51 12.56
N THR A 35 -25.38 12.00 11.64
CA THR A 35 -24.10 12.67 11.94
C THR A 35 -24.15 14.18 11.68
N ASP A 36 -25.23 14.69 11.08
CA ASP A 36 -25.42 16.11 10.72
C ASP A 36 -25.32 17.08 11.91
N PHE A 37 -25.59 16.60 13.14
CA PHE A 37 -25.54 17.41 14.36
C PHE A 37 -24.52 16.93 15.40
N VAL A 38 -23.85 15.81 15.16
CA VAL A 38 -22.91 15.20 16.12
C VAL A 38 -21.77 14.55 15.34
N VAL A 39 -20.53 14.95 15.64
CA VAL A 39 -19.33 14.34 15.06
C VAL A 39 -19.21 12.90 15.59
N PRO A 40 -19.34 11.86 14.73
CA PRO A 40 -19.23 10.49 15.17
C PRO A 40 -17.78 10.16 15.52
N LYS A 41 -17.58 9.31 16.52
CA LYS A 41 -16.30 8.59 16.65
C LYS A 41 -16.30 7.46 15.64
N ILE A 42 -15.36 7.51 14.69
CA ILE A 42 -15.20 6.49 13.66
C ILE A 42 -14.01 5.61 14.04
N THR A 43 -14.24 4.30 14.16
CA THR A 43 -13.19 3.28 14.36
C THR A 43 -13.06 2.46 13.10
N ILE A 44 -11.84 2.31 12.58
CA ILE A 44 -11.54 1.38 11.48
C ILE A 44 -11.18 0.03 12.11
N ASN A 45 -11.91 -1.01 11.76
CA ASN A 45 -11.63 -2.38 12.16
C ASN A 45 -10.87 -3.05 11.02
N LEU A 46 -9.63 -3.47 11.31
CA LEU A 46 -8.83 -4.31 10.42
C LEU A 46 -8.60 -5.65 11.12
N ASN A 47 -8.45 -6.73 10.37
CA ASN A 47 -7.91 -7.96 10.94
C ASN A 47 -6.41 -7.76 11.24
N GLU A 48 -5.83 -8.65 12.04
CA GLU A 48 -4.46 -8.50 12.53
C GLU A 48 -3.43 -8.52 11.39
N ASP A 49 -3.57 -9.44 10.43
CA ASP A 49 -2.68 -9.52 9.27
C ASP A 49 -2.73 -8.24 8.43
N ASP A 50 -3.94 -7.72 8.20
CA ASP A 50 -4.20 -6.50 7.45
C ASP A 50 -3.59 -5.29 8.14
N TYR A 51 -3.74 -5.21 9.46
CA TYR A 51 -3.14 -4.15 10.28
C TYR A 51 -1.61 -4.21 10.25
N ASN A 52 -1.03 -5.40 10.44
CA ASN A 52 0.42 -5.60 10.46
C ASN A 52 1.05 -5.27 9.11
N ASN A 53 0.45 -5.75 8.01
CA ASN A 53 0.91 -5.43 6.66
C ASN A 53 0.80 -3.94 6.35
N PHE A 54 -0.29 -3.29 6.78
CA PHE A 54 -0.44 -1.85 6.63
C PHE A 54 0.64 -1.08 7.41
N PHE A 55 0.87 -1.45 8.67
CA PHE A 55 1.86 -0.80 9.51
C PHE A 55 3.27 -0.97 8.94
N LEU A 56 3.63 -2.18 8.51
CA LEU A 56 4.90 -2.47 7.87
C LEU A 56 5.08 -1.62 6.60
N LYS A 57 4.08 -1.57 5.71
CA LYS A 57 4.10 -0.71 4.52
C LYS A 57 4.41 0.75 4.88
N TYR A 58 3.64 1.32 5.81
CA TYR A 58 3.80 2.71 6.23
C TYR A 58 5.20 2.98 6.77
N GLN A 59 5.69 2.06 7.61
CA GLN A 59 7.02 2.15 8.18
C GLN A 59 8.10 2.12 7.09
N CYS A 60 7.98 1.22 6.11
CA CYS A 60 8.95 1.11 5.02
C CYS A 60 8.91 2.30 4.05
N GLU A 61 7.73 2.82 3.72
CA GLU A 61 7.62 4.02 2.88
C GLU A 61 8.29 5.23 3.53
N ARG A 62 8.21 5.35 4.85
CA ARG A 62 8.90 6.40 5.61
C ARG A 62 10.40 6.12 5.71
N ASP A 63 10.78 4.96 6.24
CA ASP A 63 12.16 4.67 6.63
C ASP A 63 13.09 4.49 5.41
N MET A 64 12.60 3.87 4.33
CA MET A 64 13.34 3.70 3.07
C MET A 64 13.24 4.91 2.14
N ASN A 65 12.58 5.99 2.56
CA ASN A 65 12.54 7.22 1.77
C ASN A 65 13.94 7.84 1.70
N VAL A 66 14.29 8.40 0.54
CA VAL A 66 15.57 9.10 0.31
C VAL A 66 15.87 10.22 1.32
N ARG A 67 14.84 10.80 1.95
CA ARG A 67 14.99 11.85 2.96
C ARG A 67 15.41 11.34 4.34
N TYR A 68 15.08 10.10 4.68
CA TYR A 68 15.29 9.54 6.02
C TYR A 68 16.39 8.48 6.03
N LEU A 69 16.32 7.52 5.10
CA LEU A 69 17.30 6.42 4.98
C LEU A 69 17.56 5.71 6.33
N ASN A 70 16.49 5.46 7.08
CA ASN A 70 16.60 4.74 8.35
C ASN A 70 16.79 3.25 8.06
N LYS A 71 17.80 2.65 8.67
CA LYS A 71 17.99 1.20 8.60
C LYS A 71 16.81 0.49 9.25
N ASN A 72 16.18 -0.43 8.51
CA ASN A 72 15.02 -1.17 8.98
C ASN A 72 15.01 -2.58 8.39
N GLU A 73 15.37 -3.57 9.21
CA GLU A 73 15.47 -4.97 8.80
C GLU A 73 14.11 -5.55 8.39
N ASP A 74 13.02 -5.19 9.09
CA ASP A 74 11.67 -5.67 8.76
C ASP A 74 11.27 -5.26 7.32
N CYS A 75 11.76 -4.10 6.86
CA CYS A 75 11.54 -3.63 5.50
C CYS A 75 12.42 -4.33 4.47
N TYR A 76 13.63 -4.74 4.84
CA TYR A 76 14.53 -5.51 3.97
C TYR A 76 14.09 -6.97 3.85
N ASP A 77 13.46 -7.50 4.89
CA ASP A 77 12.90 -8.86 4.93
C ASP A 77 11.41 -8.90 4.53
N ALA A 78 10.85 -7.77 4.10
CA ALA A 78 9.44 -7.69 3.75
C ALA A 78 9.08 -8.62 2.58
N PRO A 79 7.84 -9.15 2.50
CA PRO A 79 7.46 -10.14 1.49
C PRO A 79 7.57 -9.68 0.03
N TRP A 80 7.64 -8.38 -0.22
CA TRP A 80 7.80 -7.79 -1.55
C TRP A 80 9.27 -7.60 -1.97
N MET A 81 10.22 -7.94 -1.10
CA MET A 81 11.65 -7.81 -1.38
C MET A 81 12.16 -9.02 -2.16
N ASP A 82 12.25 -8.85 -3.48
CA ASP A 82 12.84 -9.82 -4.40
C ASP A 82 14.28 -9.41 -4.75
N TYR A 83 15.25 -10.01 -4.06
CA TYR A 83 16.67 -9.71 -4.26
C TYR A 83 17.22 -10.18 -5.62
N ASP A 84 16.56 -11.10 -6.31
CA ASP A 84 16.95 -11.43 -7.69
C ASP A 84 16.63 -10.28 -8.63
N SER A 85 15.43 -9.70 -8.49
CA SER A 85 14.99 -8.54 -9.26
C SER A 85 15.75 -7.28 -8.89
N ILE A 86 15.93 -7.02 -7.59
CA ILE A 86 16.67 -5.87 -7.06
C ILE A 86 18.12 -5.89 -7.54
N MET A 87 18.81 -7.04 -7.48
CA MET A 87 20.18 -7.17 -7.98
C MET A 87 20.29 -6.83 -9.47
N LYS A 88 19.39 -7.40 -10.30
CA LYS A 88 19.36 -7.10 -11.75
C LYS A 88 19.15 -5.62 -12.01
N LYS A 89 18.20 -4.99 -11.30
CA LYS A 89 17.91 -3.57 -11.45
C LYS A 89 19.05 -2.67 -11.01
N THR A 90 19.79 -3.08 -9.97
CA THR A 90 20.98 -2.38 -9.48
C THR A 90 22.01 -2.21 -10.60
N PHE A 91 22.26 -3.27 -11.38
CA PHE A 91 23.12 -3.19 -12.56
C PHE A 91 22.49 -2.37 -13.69
N SER A 92 21.20 -2.56 -14.00
CA SER A 92 20.56 -1.81 -15.09
C SER A 92 20.48 -0.31 -14.83
N HIS A 93 20.41 0.10 -13.57
CA HIS A 93 20.42 1.51 -13.15
C HIS A 93 21.84 2.05 -12.98
N ASN A 94 22.87 1.26 -13.28
CA ASN A 94 24.29 1.61 -13.11
C ASN A 94 24.65 2.05 -11.69
N LEU A 95 23.97 1.50 -10.67
CA LEU A 95 24.32 1.74 -9.27
C LEU A 95 25.58 0.95 -8.85
N ILE A 96 25.84 -0.13 -9.57
CA ILE A 96 27.09 -0.87 -9.61
C ILE A 96 27.45 -1.10 -11.07
N ASP A 97 28.72 -0.90 -11.42
CA ASP A 97 29.26 -1.33 -12.70
C ASP A 97 29.49 -2.84 -12.66
N GLN A 98 28.75 -3.61 -13.45
CA GLN A 98 28.92 -5.06 -13.48
C GLN A 98 30.29 -5.47 -14.05
N SER A 99 30.93 -4.62 -14.87
CA SER A 99 32.19 -4.94 -15.56
C SER A 99 33.39 -5.04 -14.63
N ILE A 100 33.33 -4.41 -13.45
CA ILE A 100 34.40 -4.48 -12.44
C ILE A 100 34.34 -5.76 -11.59
N ILE A 101 33.29 -6.57 -11.74
CA ILE A 101 33.10 -7.82 -10.98
C ILE A 101 33.79 -8.96 -11.71
N THR A 102 35.03 -9.25 -11.32
CA THR A 102 35.85 -10.31 -11.93
C THR A 102 35.98 -11.57 -11.06
N ASP A 103 35.62 -11.49 -9.78
CA ASP A 103 35.70 -12.63 -8.87
C ASP A 103 34.64 -13.68 -9.24
N ARG A 104 35.09 -14.92 -9.46
CA ARG A 104 34.22 -16.01 -9.88
C ARG A 104 33.12 -16.33 -8.86
N LYS A 105 33.41 -16.24 -7.56
CA LYS A 105 32.41 -16.54 -6.51
C LYS A 105 31.30 -15.50 -6.52
N ASP A 106 31.65 -14.24 -6.75
CA ASP A 106 30.67 -13.15 -6.81
C ASP A 106 29.82 -13.24 -8.09
N LEU A 107 30.43 -13.61 -9.22
CA LEU A 107 29.70 -13.90 -10.45
C LEU A 107 28.71 -15.07 -10.28
N ASP A 108 29.14 -16.15 -9.61
CA ASP A 108 28.27 -17.28 -9.30
C ASP A 108 27.11 -16.85 -8.38
N LEU A 109 27.38 -15.99 -7.39
CA LEU A 109 26.36 -15.40 -6.51
C LEU A 109 25.35 -14.54 -7.29
N ILE A 110 25.82 -13.71 -8.22
CA ILE A 110 24.95 -12.90 -9.09
C ILE A 110 24.04 -13.77 -9.97
N ASN A 111 24.55 -14.89 -10.47
CA ASN A 111 23.83 -15.78 -11.38
C ASN A 111 22.90 -16.78 -10.67
N LYS A 112 23.11 -17.05 -9.38
CA LYS A 112 22.23 -17.89 -8.54
C LYS A 112 20.81 -17.32 -8.47
N SER A 113 19.79 -18.16 -8.33
CA SER A 113 18.40 -17.75 -8.04
C SER A 113 18.08 -17.78 -6.53
N ASN A 114 17.02 -17.08 -6.14
CA ASN A 114 16.58 -16.92 -4.76
C ASN A 114 17.69 -16.29 -3.88
N LYS A 115 18.22 -15.15 -4.32
CA LYS A 115 19.17 -14.38 -3.52
C LYS A 115 18.55 -13.92 -2.21
N THR A 116 19.39 -13.85 -1.20
CA THR A 116 19.05 -13.30 0.11
C THR A 116 19.51 -11.85 0.22
N LEU A 117 19.04 -11.14 1.26
CA LEU A 117 19.58 -9.82 1.61
C LEU A 117 21.10 -9.87 1.79
N SER A 118 21.62 -10.90 2.47
CA SER A 118 23.06 -11.05 2.72
C SER A 118 23.87 -11.26 1.43
N ASP A 119 23.32 -12.02 0.47
CA ASP A 119 23.92 -12.15 -0.86
C ASP A 119 24.01 -10.77 -1.53
N PHE A 120 22.93 -9.99 -1.46
CA PHE A 120 22.87 -8.64 -2.03
C PHE A 120 23.87 -7.69 -1.36
N GLU A 121 23.86 -7.61 -0.03
CA GLU A 121 24.78 -6.81 0.78
C GLU A 121 26.24 -7.10 0.41
N THR A 122 26.61 -8.37 0.27
CA THR A 122 27.99 -8.78 -0.08
C THR A 122 28.47 -8.11 -1.37
N ILE A 123 27.62 -8.08 -2.40
CA ILE A 123 27.94 -7.41 -3.67
C ILE A 123 27.97 -5.89 -3.49
N ILE A 124 27.00 -5.31 -2.78
CA ILE A 124 26.94 -3.87 -2.51
C ILE A 124 28.21 -3.38 -1.80
N TYR A 125 28.59 -4.03 -0.70
CA TYR A 125 29.76 -3.62 0.10
C TYR A 125 31.08 -3.74 -0.67
N LYS A 126 31.19 -4.70 -1.59
CA LYS A 126 32.44 -4.95 -2.32
C LYS A 126 32.58 -4.08 -3.58
N TYR A 127 31.48 -3.78 -4.26
CA TYR A 127 31.49 -3.15 -5.59
C TYR A 127 30.75 -1.82 -5.67
N SER A 128 30.30 -1.28 -4.55
CA SER A 128 29.64 0.03 -4.48
C SER A 128 30.23 0.91 -3.38
N ASN A 129 30.05 2.22 -3.54
CA ASN A 129 30.32 3.21 -2.50
C ASN A 129 29.04 3.63 -1.76
N TYR A 130 27.91 2.99 -2.06
CA TYR A 130 26.64 3.26 -1.40
C TYR A 130 26.47 2.39 -0.15
N THR A 131 25.79 2.94 0.86
CA THR A 131 25.27 2.13 1.96
C THR A 131 24.03 1.36 1.49
N LEU A 132 23.66 0.31 2.23
CA LEU A 132 22.48 -0.49 1.91
C LEU A 132 21.21 0.37 1.91
N GLU A 133 21.04 1.24 2.92
CA GLU A 133 19.89 2.13 3.07
C GLU A 133 19.76 3.04 1.85
N LYS A 134 20.90 3.56 1.37
CA LYS A 134 20.93 4.45 0.22
C LYS A 134 20.59 3.73 -1.08
N ILE A 135 21.12 2.52 -1.27
CA ILE A 135 20.83 1.72 -2.47
C ILE A 135 19.37 1.23 -2.48
N LEU A 136 18.87 0.73 -1.35
CA LEU A 136 17.49 0.26 -1.22
C LEU A 136 16.51 1.41 -0.96
N SER A 137 16.92 2.66 -1.14
CA SER A 137 15.99 3.78 -1.05
C SER A 137 14.91 3.66 -2.15
N THR A 138 13.68 4.04 -1.82
CA THR A 138 12.55 3.99 -2.77
C THR A 138 12.79 4.85 -4.02
N GLY A 139 13.66 5.87 -3.92
CA GLY A 139 14.04 6.73 -5.04
C GLY A 139 14.89 6.07 -6.12
N ASN A 140 15.51 4.91 -5.85
CA ASN A 140 16.27 4.16 -6.86
C ASN A 140 15.39 3.17 -7.65
N GLU A 141 14.12 3.03 -7.30
CA GLU A 141 13.12 2.21 -8.03
C GLU A 141 13.51 0.72 -8.20
N LEU A 142 14.34 0.20 -7.29
CA LEU A 142 14.80 -1.19 -7.32
C LEU A 142 13.67 -2.18 -7.00
N PHE A 143 12.72 -1.77 -6.18
CA PHE A 143 11.51 -2.53 -5.84
C PHE A 143 10.32 -1.56 -5.75
N LYS A 144 9.10 -2.11 -5.66
CA LYS A 144 7.90 -1.32 -5.40
C LYS A 144 7.26 -1.85 -4.13
N ILE A 145 7.02 -0.96 -3.17
CA ILE A 145 6.19 -1.27 -2.01
C ILE A 145 4.74 -1.39 -2.52
N PRO A 146 4.06 -2.53 -2.30
CA PRO A 146 2.76 -2.78 -2.89
C PRO A 146 1.69 -1.85 -2.31
N ASP A 147 0.71 -1.51 -3.15
CA ASP A 147 -0.51 -0.84 -2.70
C ASP A 147 -1.33 -1.81 -1.85
N TYR A 148 -1.76 -1.36 -0.67
CA TYR A 148 -2.44 -2.20 0.29
C TYR A 148 -3.97 -1.99 0.26
N GLU A 149 -4.71 -3.07 0.06
CA GLU A 149 -6.17 -3.11 0.07
C GLU A 149 -6.67 -4.20 1.02
N SER A 150 -7.46 -3.81 2.03
CA SER A 150 -8.19 -4.76 2.87
C SER A 150 -9.61 -4.95 2.33
N LYS A 151 -9.96 -6.20 2.01
CA LYS A 151 -11.31 -6.62 1.60
C LYS A 151 -12.24 -6.91 2.79
N GLN A 152 -11.69 -6.98 4.00
CA GLN A 152 -12.42 -7.33 5.22
C GLN A 152 -12.39 -6.22 6.27
N ALA A 153 -12.17 -4.98 5.85
CA ALA A 153 -12.21 -3.84 6.74
C ALA A 153 -13.65 -3.49 7.16
N GLY A 154 -13.79 -2.94 8.36
CA GLY A 154 -15.03 -2.41 8.90
C GLY A 154 -14.88 -0.97 9.36
N LEU A 155 -15.97 -0.21 9.35
CA LEU A 155 -16.11 1.05 10.05
C LEU A 155 -17.16 0.92 11.13
N THR A 156 -16.79 1.23 12.37
CA THR A 156 -17.74 1.42 13.46
C THR A 156 -17.97 2.92 13.66
N PHE A 157 -19.23 3.35 13.53
CA PHE A 157 -19.68 4.69 13.89
C PHE A 157 -20.27 4.65 15.30
N ASP A 158 -19.72 5.43 16.23
CA ASP A 158 -20.26 5.65 17.58
C ASP A 158 -20.77 7.08 17.71
N ILE A 159 -22.09 7.21 17.93
CA ILE A 159 -22.80 8.49 18.09
C ILE A 159 -23.51 8.44 19.44
N ASN A 160 -22.92 9.06 20.45
CA ASN A 160 -23.48 9.12 21.82
C ASN A 160 -23.92 7.74 22.36
N GLY A 161 -23.14 6.68 22.09
CA GLY A 161 -23.42 5.32 22.53
C GLY A 161 -24.21 4.46 21.53
N TYR A 162 -24.76 5.05 20.46
CA TYR A 162 -25.27 4.28 19.32
C TYR A 162 -24.10 3.80 18.45
N LYS A 163 -23.90 2.48 18.38
CA LYS A 163 -22.84 1.86 17.59
C LYS A 163 -23.41 1.17 16.35
N LYS A 164 -22.85 1.49 15.17
CA LYS A 164 -23.18 0.81 13.92
C LYS A 164 -21.90 0.40 13.21
N GLU A 165 -21.77 -0.89 12.93
CA GLU A 165 -20.67 -1.44 12.13
C GLU A 165 -21.08 -1.61 10.67
N ILE A 166 -20.18 -1.26 9.77
CA ILE A 166 -20.36 -1.30 8.32
C ILE A 166 -19.11 -1.94 7.71
N LYS A 167 -19.27 -3.00 6.92
CA LYS A 167 -18.17 -3.56 6.12
C LYS A 167 -17.85 -2.61 4.97
N ILE A 168 -16.57 -2.31 4.79
CA ILE A 168 -16.10 -1.44 3.72
C ILE A 168 -14.92 -2.09 2.99
N LYS A 169 -14.70 -1.66 1.75
CA LYS A 169 -13.41 -1.88 1.09
C LYS A 169 -12.49 -0.73 1.48
N PHE A 170 -11.38 -1.03 2.16
CA PHE A 170 -10.44 -0.01 2.61
C PHE A 170 -9.18 -0.04 1.76
N ILE A 171 -8.93 1.07 1.06
CA ILE A 171 -7.70 1.34 0.31
C ILE A 171 -7.04 2.54 0.97
N ILE A 172 -5.76 2.41 1.30
CA ILE A 172 -4.99 3.51 1.89
C ILE A 172 -3.97 3.98 0.87
N PHE A 173 -4.22 5.17 0.33
CA PHE A 173 -3.23 5.92 -0.44
C PHE A 173 -2.39 6.72 0.52
N LEU A 174 -1.08 6.47 0.55
CA LEU A 174 -0.13 7.37 1.19
C LEU A 174 0.35 8.34 0.09
N ILE A 175 0.02 9.62 0.29
CA ILE A 175 0.34 10.73 -0.62
C ILE A 175 1.76 11.22 -0.34
#